data_AF-A0A7R9MUZ9-F1
#
_entry.id   AF-A0A7R9MUZ9-F1
#
_cell.length_a   1.000
_cell.length_b   1.000
_cell.length_c   1.000
_cell.angle_alpha   90.00
_cell.angle_beta   90.00
_cell.angle_gamma   90.00
#
_symmetry.space_group_name_H-M   'P 1'
#
loop_
_entity.id
_entity.type
_entity.pdbx_description
1 polymer ?
#
loop_
_entity_poly.entity_id
_entity_poly.type
_entity_poly.pdbx_seq_one_letter_code
_entity_poly.pdbx_strand_id
1 'polypeptide(L)'
;SPTGLPLHYKLLPQYLKQHNYATHIVGKWHLGYARREFTPTYRGFDSHVGFWGYNKQYFNHTACDTWPDECGLDFRHNMTFTTDGTGVYSTHYFTDRCLHIIDGHNSTHQPLFLYMPYQALHAARAKHTVAPQNYIDMFAYIASDKRRRLAAMAYSVDESVGL
;
A
#
# COMPACT_ATOMS: atom_id res chain seq x y z
N SER A 1 0.68 -20.21 16.57
CA SER A 1 0.04 -20.32 15.24
C SER A 1 0.94 -19.62 14.23
N PRO A 2 1.26 -20.17 13.04
CA PRO A 2 2.09 -19.44 12.08
C PRO A 2 1.30 -18.21 11.60
N THR A 3 1.73 -17.02 12.00
CA THR A 3 1.02 -15.74 11.83
C THR A 3 1.15 -15.17 10.41
N GLY A 4 1.00 -16.02 9.38
CA GLY A 4 1.12 -15.63 7.98
C GLY A 4 0.66 -16.71 7.01
N LEU A 5 0.53 -16.33 5.73
CA LEU A 5 0.15 -17.25 4.66
C LEU A 5 1.16 -18.41 4.58
N PRO A 6 0.73 -19.68 4.66
CA PRO A 6 1.63 -20.82 4.68
C PRO A 6 2.62 -20.81 3.51
N LEU A 7 3.87 -21.17 3.81
CA LEU A 7 4.99 -21.08 2.87
C LEU A 7 4.91 -22.11 1.73
N HIS A 8 4.13 -23.18 1.89
CA HIS A 8 3.92 -24.17 0.83
C HIS A 8 2.99 -23.64 -0.28
N TYR A 9 2.24 -22.57 -0.04
CA TYR A 9 1.50 -21.88 -1.09
C TYR A 9 2.43 -20.98 -1.88
N LYS A 10 2.63 -21.35 -3.15
CA LYS A 10 3.34 -20.52 -4.09
C LYS A 10 2.46 -19.39 -4.58
N LEU A 11 2.99 -18.17 -4.58
CA LEU A 11 2.29 -16.98 -5.00
C LEU A 11 2.55 -16.64 -6.47
N LEU A 12 1.61 -15.93 -7.10
CA LEU A 12 1.73 -15.42 -8.46
C LEU A 12 3.11 -14.79 -8.79
N PRO A 13 3.66 -13.83 -8.02
CA PRO A 13 4.99 -13.27 -8.30
C PRO A 13 6.10 -14.33 -8.32
N GLN A 14 6.01 -15.40 -7.54
CA GLN A 14 7.00 -16.49 -7.58
C GLN A 14 6.91 -17.32 -8.87
N TYR A 15 5.72 -17.44 -9.46
CA TYR A 15 5.57 -18.03 -10.81
C TYR A 15 6.13 -17.08 -11.87
N LEU A 16 5.74 -15.80 -11.83
CA LEU A 16 6.16 -14.81 -12.83
C LEU A 16 7.69 -14.60 -12.83
N LYS A 17 8.32 -14.60 -11.66
CA LYS A 17 9.78 -14.51 -11.54
C LYS A 17 10.52 -15.66 -12.22
N GLN A 18 9.95 -16.87 -12.27
CA GLN A 18 10.51 -17.99 -13.03
C GLN A 18 10.46 -17.77 -14.55
N HIS A 19 9.61 -16.85 -15.01
CA HIS A 19 9.47 -16.45 -16.40
C HIS A 19 10.08 -15.07 -16.66
N ASN A 20 11.12 -14.70 -15.88
CA ASN A 20 11.89 -13.46 -16.04
C ASN A 20 11.07 -12.17 -15.85
N TYR A 21 9.94 -12.15 -15.15
CA TYR A 21 9.26 -10.89 -14.84
C TYR A 21 10.01 -10.10 -13.77
N ALA A 22 10.08 -8.79 -13.94
CA ALA A 22 10.37 -7.85 -12.86
C ALA A 22 9.11 -7.73 -11.99
N THR A 23 9.20 -8.06 -10.71
CA THR A 23 8.04 -8.19 -9.83
C THR A 23 8.07 -7.15 -8.72
N HIS A 24 7.10 -6.26 -8.69
CA HIS A 24 7.05 -5.16 -7.73
C HIS A 24 5.70 -5.12 -7.03
N ILE A 25 5.71 -4.75 -5.75
CA ILE A 25 4.49 -4.46 -4.99
C ILE A 25 4.59 -3.09 -4.34
N VAL A 26 3.56 -2.27 -4.52
CA VAL A 26 3.46 -0.95 -3.90
C VAL A 26 2.15 -0.86 -3.13
N GLY A 27 2.26 -0.85 -1.79
CA GLY A 27 1.11 -0.74 -0.88
C GLY A 27 1.08 -1.81 0.21
N LYS A 28 -0.14 -2.27 0.52
CA LYS A 28 -0.46 -3.16 1.64
C LYS A 28 -0.05 -4.61 1.36
N TRP A 29 0.60 -5.26 2.32
CA TRP A 29 0.87 -6.70 2.28
C TRP A 29 -0.18 -7.55 3.01
N HIS A 30 -0.20 -7.51 4.34
CA HIS A 30 -1.19 -8.19 5.20
C HIS A 30 -1.32 -9.72 5.02
N LEU A 31 -0.25 -10.40 4.57
CA LEU A 31 -0.18 -11.87 4.49
C LEU A 31 0.84 -12.48 5.47
N GLY A 32 1.19 -11.72 6.51
CA GLY A 32 2.08 -12.14 7.58
C GLY A 32 3.46 -11.51 7.49
N TYR A 33 4.04 -11.24 8.66
CA TYR A 33 5.33 -10.55 8.77
C TYR A 33 6.11 -10.93 10.04
N ALA A 34 5.69 -11.96 10.76
CA ALA A 34 6.37 -12.39 11.99
C ALA A 34 7.74 -13.03 11.74
N ARG A 35 8.01 -13.46 10.50
CA ARG A 35 9.33 -13.92 10.05
C ARG A 35 9.57 -13.42 8.63
N ARG A 36 10.84 -13.31 8.23
CA ARG A 36 11.24 -12.78 6.93
C ARG A 36 10.62 -13.56 5.77
N GLU A 37 10.46 -14.87 5.90
CA GLU A 37 9.88 -15.72 4.86
C GLU A 37 8.42 -15.38 4.54
N PHE A 38 7.72 -14.69 5.44
CA PHE A 38 6.34 -14.26 5.19
C PHE A 38 6.25 -12.89 4.51
N THR A 39 7.34 -12.13 4.39
CA THR A 39 7.31 -10.75 3.85
C THR A 39 7.36 -10.73 2.32
N PRO A 40 6.95 -9.63 1.66
CA PRO A 40 6.77 -9.61 0.22
C PRO A 40 8.01 -10.00 -0.59
N THR A 41 9.18 -9.50 -0.20
CA THR A 41 10.45 -9.75 -0.93
C THR A 41 10.95 -11.18 -0.81
N TYR A 42 10.47 -11.93 0.18
CA TYR A 42 10.71 -13.37 0.32
C TYR A 42 9.57 -14.23 -0.27
N ARG A 43 8.51 -13.58 -0.77
CA ARG A 43 7.33 -14.20 -1.36
C ARG A 43 7.15 -13.90 -2.83
N GLY A 44 8.26 -13.60 -3.51
CA GLY A 44 8.37 -13.56 -4.96
C GLY A 44 8.54 -12.18 -5.57
N PHE A 45 8.35 -11.11 -4.80
CA PHE A 45 8.56 -9.75 -5.29
C PHE A 45 10.05 -9.34 -5.22
N ASP A 46 10.54 -8.67 -6.24
CA ASP A 46 11.88 -8.07 -6.30
C ASP A 46 11.97 -6.81 -5.45
N SER A 47 10.89 -6.02 -5.40
CA SER A 47 10.80 -4.88 -4.46
C SER A 47 9.42 -4.72 -3.83
N HIS A 48 9.42 -4.08 -2.66
CA HIS A 48 8.24 -3.65 -1.93
C HIS A 48 8.40 -2.21 -1.46
N VAL A 49 7.38 -1.39 -1.67
CA VAL A 49 7.23 -0.09 -0.98
C VAL A 49 5.86 -0.06 -0.33
N GLY A 50 5.80 0.06 0.99
CA GLY A 50 4.52 0.06 1.67
C GLY A 50 4.57 -0.40 3.11
N PHE A 51 3.52 -1.10 3.54
CA PHE A 51 3.32 -1.50 4.92
C PHE A 51 2.87 -2.95 5.01
N TRP A 52 3.14 -3.61 6.13
CA TRP A 52 2.87 -5.05 6.27
C TRP A 52 1.61 -5.37 7.07
N GLY A 53 1.22 -4.48 7.97
CA GLY A 53 0.10 -4.62 8.87
C GLY A 53 -1.27 -4.40 8.22
N TYR A 54 -2.28 -4.44 9.08
CA TYR A 54 -3.68 -4.34 8.67
C TYR A 54 -4.22 -2.91 8.69
N ASN A 55 -3.71 -2.08 9.61
CA ASN A 55 -4.10 -0.70 9.86
C ASN A 55 -2.90 0.25 9.65
N LYS A 56 -3.20 1.50 9.27
CA LYS A 56 -2.20 2.54 9.03
C LYS A 56 -2.88 3.90 8.91
N GLN A 57 -2.21 4.97 9.33
CA GLN A 57 -2.59 6.34 9.01
C GLN A 57 -2.14 6.74 7.59
N TYR A 58 -2.94 7.58 6.90
CA TYR A 58 -2.70 7.94 5.50
C TYR A 58 -1.51 8.89 5.27
N PHE A 59 -1.12 9.69 6.26
CA PHE A 59 -0.12 10.75 6.07
C PHE A 59 1.21 10.51 6.80
N ASN A 60 1.18 10.01 8.04
CA ASN A 60 2.40 9.79 8.84
C ASN A 60 2.86 8.33 8.87
N HIS A 61 2.10 7.46 8.21
CA HIS A 61 2.41 6.05 8.03
C HIS A 61 2.56 5.21 9.31
N THR A 62 2.04 5.70 10.43
CA THR A 62 1.99 4.96 11.69
C THR A 62 0.79 4.01 11.75
N ALA A 63 0.99 2.83 12.32
CA ALA A 63 -0.06 1.93 12.75
C ALA A 63 -0.26 2.12 14.25
N CYS A 64 -1.51 2.26 14.68
CA CYS A 64 -1.87 2.41 16.09
C CYS A 64 -2.91 1.37 16.47
N ASP A 65 -2.61 0.59 17.49
CA ASP A 65 -3.57 -0.36 18.05
C ASP A 65 -4.37 0.27 19.18
N THR A 66 -5.55 -0.30 19.45
CA THR A 66 -6.42 0.17 20.54
C THR A 66 -6.07 -0.47 21.88
N TRP A 67 -5.27 -1.53 21.88
CA TRP A 67 -4.80 -2.19 23.10
C TRP A 67 -3.52 -3.02 22.86
N PRO A 68 -2.38 -2.66 23.47
CA PRO A 68 -2.13 -1.40 24.18
C PRO A 68 -2.29 -0.19 23.23
N ASP A 69 -2.52 1.02 23.75
CA ASP A 69 -2.61 2.26 22.96
C ASP A 69 -1.20 2.69 22.53
N GLU A 70 -0.62 1.91 21.62
CA GLU A 70 0.71 2.11 21.10
C GLU A 70 0.63 2.40 19.60
N CYS A 71 1.41 3.38 19.18
CA CYS A 71 1.61 3.74 17.79
C CYS A 71 3.05 3.46 17.39
N GLY A 72 3.24 2.76 16.29
CA GLY A 72 4.54 2.48 15.69
C GLY A 72 4.55 2.77 14.20
N LEU A 73 5.72 3.06 13.65
CA LEU A 73 5.89 3.17 12.20
C LEU A 73 5.71 1.79 11.56
N ASP A 74 4.79 1.66 10.61
CA ASP A 74 4.69 0.51 9.72
C ASP A 74 4.81 1.01 8.28
N PHE A 75 6.05 1.33 7.89
CA PHE A 75 6.35 1.75 6.54
C PHE A 75 7.78 1.40 6.14
N ARG A 76 7.93 0.86 4.94
CA ARG A 76 9.16 0.22 4.51
C ARG A 76 9.43 0.38 3.03
N HIS A 77 10.72 0.41 2.71
CA HIS A 77 11.25 -0.03 1.43
C HIS A 77 11.89 -1.40 1.66
N ASN A 78 11.36 -2.42 1.02
CA ASN A 78 11.75 -3.81 1.21
C ASN A 78 11.69 -4.18 2.70
N MET A 79 12.84 -4.49 3.30
CA MET A 79 12.96 -4.89 4.70
C MET A 79 13.23 -3.73 5.66
N THR A 80 13.56 -2.55 5.14
CA THR A 80 14.05 -1.41 5.94
C THR A 80 12.91 -0.43 6.22
N PHE A 81 12.79 0.01 7.48
CA PHE A 81 11.85 1.06 7.83
C PHE A 81 12.22 2.39 7.17
N THR A 82 11.21 3.17 6.77
CA THR A 82 11.43 4.51 6.19
C THR A 82 10.31 5.47 6.61
N THR A 83 10.65 6.75 6.71
CA THR A 83 9.70 7.86 6.90
C THR A 83 9.39 8.58 5.60
N ASP A 84 9.84 8.06 4.45
CA ASP A 84 9.56 8.65 3.15
C ASP A 84 8.05 8.82 2.90
N GLY A 85 7.69 9.92 2.23
CA GLY A 85 6.30 10.26 1.99
C GLY A 85 5.52 10.68 3.24
N THR A 86 6.17 10.91 4.39
CA THR A 86 5.51 11.52 5.55
C THR A 86 4.94 12.88 5.17
N GLY A 87 3.68 13.13 5.51
CA GLY A 87 2.95 14.33 5.11
C GLY A 87 2.31 14.24 3.72
N VAL A 88 2.62 13.20 2.94
CA VAL A 88 1.99 12.93 1.65
C VAL A 88 0.86 11.92 1.84
N TYR A 89 -0.27 12.16 1.20
CA TYR A 89 -1.40 11.22 1.22
C TYR A 89 -0.98 9.89 0.60
N SER A 90 -1.17 8.78 1.31
CA SER A 90 -0.58 7.49 0.92
C SER A 90 -0.98 7.01 -0.47
N THR A 91 -2.21 7.29 -0.92
CA THR A 91 -2.63 7.01 -2.30
C THR A 91 -1.70 7.70 -3.30
N HIS A 92 -1.43 8.99 -3.12
CA HIS A 92 -0.57 9.76 -4.04
C HIS A 92 0.88 9.29 -3.98
N TYR A 93 1.40 9.01 -2.79
CA TYR A 93 2.75 8.48 -2.64
C TYR A 93 2.90 7.12 -3.33
N PHE A 94 1.93 6.21 -3.17
CA PHE A 94 1.97 4.91 -3.85
C PHE A 94 1.89 5.06 -5.37
N THR A 95 1.07 5.96 -5.87
CA THR A 95 0.98 6.25 -7.31
C THR A 95 2.30 6.77 -7.86
N ASP A 96 2.93 7.75 -7.21
CA ASP A 96 4.25 8.25 -7.57
C ASP A 96 5.31 7.13 -7.61
N ARG A 97 5.30 6.23 -6.62
CA ARG A 97 6.22 5.08 -6.60
C ARG A 97 5.95 4.10 -7.74
N CYS A 98 4.70 3.87 -8.11
CA CYS A 98 4.35 3.04 -9.25
C CYS A 98 4.80 3.66 -10.58
N LEU A 99 4.56 4.96 -10.78
CA LEU A 99 5.03 5.69 -11.96
C LEU A 99 6.55 5.64 -12.06
N HIS A 100 7.28 5.85 -10.96
CA HIS A 100 8.73 5.73 -10.95
C HIS A 100 9.24 4.33 -11.35
N ILE A 101 8.55 3.26 -10.94
CA ILE A 101 8.89 1.89 -11.34
C ILE A 101 8.62 1.69 -12.84
N ILE A 102 7.48 2.18 -13.35
CA ILE A 102 7.10 2.07 -14.76
C ILE A 102 8.11 2.84 -15.64
N ASP A 103 8.40 4.09 -15.30
CA ASP A 103 9.32 4.96 -16.06
C ASP A 103 10.75 4.43 -16.06
N GLY A 104 11.18 3.82 -14.96
CA GLY A 104 12.51 3.22 -14.81
C GLY A 104 12.66 1.82 -15.41
N HIS A 105 11.57 1.21 -15.89
CA HIS A 105 11.58 -0.19 -16.29
C HIS A 105 12.04 -0.39 -17.75
N ASN A 106 13.02 -1.28 -17.95
CA ASN A 106 13.46 -1.68 -19.29
C ASN A 106 12.58 -2.80 -19.86
N SER A 107 11.51 -2.41 -20.53
CA SER A 107 10.53 -3.33 -21.13
C SER A 107 11.09 -4.19 -22.28
N THR A 108 12.30 -3.90 -22.78
CA THR A 108 12.89 -4.59 -23.94
C THR A 108 13.40 -5.99 -23.58
N HIS A 109 13.84 -6.20 -22.33
CA HIS A 109 14.50 -7.44 -21.90
C HIS A 109 13.76 -8.18 -20.80
N GLN A 110 12.84 -7.49 -20.12
CA GLN A 110 12.16 -8.01 -18.95
C GLN A 110 10.72 -7.49 -18.95
N PRO A 111 9.68 -8.34 -18.86
CA PRO A 111 8.32 -7.86 -18.65
C PRO A 111 8.09 -7.41 -17.21
N LEU A 112 7.19 -6.44 -17.01
CA LEU A 112 6.83 -5.90 -15.70
C LEU A 112 5.60 -6.58 -15.12
N PHE A 113 5.66 -6.94 -13.85
CA PHE A 113 4.50 -7.24 -13.00
C PHE A 113 4.50 -6.30 -11.80
N LEU A 114 3.52 -5.39 -11.76
CA LEU A 114 3.33 -4.42 -10.68
C LEU A 114 2.00 -4.69 -9.98
N TYR A 115 2.06 -5.04 -8.70
CA TYR A 115 0.90 -5.23 -7.84
C TYR A 115 0.69 -4.01 -6.95
N MET A 116 -0.47 -3.35 -7.06
CA MET A 116 -0.74 -2.08 -6.38
C MET A 116 -1.91 -2.17 -5.38
N PRO A 117 -1.76 -2.86 -4.25
CA PRO A 117 -2.78 -2.93 -3.21
C PRO A 117 -2.82 -1.63 -2.38
N TYR A 118 -3.56 -0.63 -2.87
CA TYR A 118 -3.78 0.62 -2.14
C TYR A 118 -4.28 0.41 -0.70
N GLN A 119 -3.94 1.36 0.17
CA GLN A 119 -4.57 1.48 1.49
C GLN A 119 -6.03 1.93 1.38
N ALA A 120 -6.30 2.85 0.44
CA ALA A 120 -7.63 3.34 0.12
C ALA A 120 -8.54 2.19 -0.33
N LEU A 121 -9.81 2.09 0.10
CA LEU A 121 -10.59 3.06 0.89
C LEU A 121 -10.71 2.70 2.38
N HIS A 122 -9.76 1.92 2.90
CA HIS A 122 -9.83 1.42 4.27
C HIS A 122 -9.77 2.56 5.30
N ALA A 123 -10.45 2.40 6.44
CA ALA A 123 -10.34 3.37 7.53
C ALA A 123 -8.92 3.43 8.10
N ALA A 124 -8.48 4.60 8.55
CA ALA A 124 -7.16 4.78 9.16
C ALA A 124 -7.10 4.22 10.60
N ARG A 125 -7.89 4.81 11.49
CA ARG A 125 -8.09 4.42 12.90
C ARG A 125 -9.57 4.63 13.27
N ALA A 126 -10.13 3.73 14.07
CA ALA A 126 -11.43 3.83 14.73
C ALA A 126 -12.56 4.51 13.90
N LYS A 127 -12.71 4.12 12.62
CA LYS A 127 -13.77 4.56 11.69
C LYS A 127 -13.62 5.96 11.06
N HIS A 128 -12.47 6.62 11.19
CA HIS A 128 -12.20 7.87 10.47
C HIS A 128 -11.68 7.62 9.05
N THR A 129 -12.50 7.96 8.06
CA THR A 129 -12.10 8.11 6.65
C THR A 129 -11.36 9.43 6.49
N VAL A 130 -10.20 9.41 5.86
CA VAL A 130 -9.34 10.58 5.70
C VAL A 130 -9.00 10.74 4.22
N ALA A 131 -9.21 11.94 3.69
CA ALA A 131 -8.87 12.35 2.34
C ALA A 131 -8.34 13.79 2.35
N PRO A 132 -7.59 14.21 1.30
CA PRO A 132 -7.23 15.61 1.09
C PRO A 132 -8.45 16.53 1.08
N GLN A 133 -8.33 17.72 1.68
CA GLN A 133 -9.46 18.63 1.88
C GLN A 133 -10.06 19.10 0.55
N ASN A 134 -9.21 19.43 -0.43
CA ASN A 134 -9.63 19.81 -1.77
C ASN A 134 -10.54 18.75 -2.42
N TYR A 135 -10.29 17.46 -2.17
CA TYR A 135 -11.16 16.41 -2.69
C TYR A 135 -12.48 16.30 -1.92
N ILE A 136 -12.46 16.50 -0.60
CA ILE A 136 -13.68 16.52 0.22
C ILE A 136 -14.62 17.63 -0.25
N ASP A 137 -14.07 18.79 -0.59
CA ASP A 137 -14.82 19.98 -1.00
C ASP A 137 -15.58 19.77 -2.33
N MET A 138 -15.03 18.97 -3.26
CA MET A 138 -15.72 18.62 -4.52
C MET A 138 -17.05 17.87 -4.28
N PHE A 139 -17.15 17.15 -3.15
CA PHE A 139 -18.31 16.37 -2.79
C PHE A 139 -19.19 17.07 -1.73
N ALA A 140 -19.10 18.40 -1.59
CA ALA A 140 -19.85 19.16 -0.58
C ALA A 140 -21.37 18.93 -0.61
N TYR A 141 -21.93 18.55 -1.76
CA TYR A 141 -23.33 18.18 -1.93
C TYR A 141 -23.74 16.89 -1.19
N ILE A 142 -22.79 16.04 -0.78
CA ILE A 142 -23.06 14.83 0.00
C ILE A 142 -23.21 15.20 1.47
N ALA A 143 -24.45 15.21 1.98
CA ALA A 143 -24.77 15.63 3.35
C ALA A 143 -23.99 14.88 4.44
N SER A 144 -23.82 13.55 4.31
CA SER A 144 -23.08 12.74 5.28
C SER A 144 -21.57 12.96 5.17
N ASP A 145 -20.93 13.52 6.19
CA ASP A 145 -19.47 13.73 6.25
C ASP A 145 -18.68 12.43 5.98
N LYS A 146 -19.09 11.32 6.59
CA LYS A 146 -18.45 10.01 6.35
C LYS A 146 -18.53 9.59 4.88
N ARG A 147 -19.69 9.72 4.24
CA ARG A 147 -19.85 9.37 2.81
C ARG A 147 -19.08 10.34 1.91
N ARG A 148 -19.05 11.63 2.26
CA ARG A 148 -18.30 12.66 1.54
C ARG A 148 -16.81 12.35 1.52
N ARG A 149 -16.25 12.04 2.69
CA ARG A 149 -14.84 11.64 2.82
C ARG A 149 -14.56 10.35 2.06
N LEU A 150 -15.44 9.35 2.16
CA LEU A 150 -15.29 8.11 1.39
C LEU A 150 -15.29 8.35 -0.13
N ALA A 151 -16.18 9.22 -0.63
CA ALA A 151 -16.21 9.62 -2.04
C ALA A 151 -14.91 10.32 -2.45
N ALA A 152 -14.40 11.23 -1.62
CA ALA A 152 -13.12 11.90 -1.85
C ALA A 152 -11.92 10.92 -1.87
N MET A 153 -11.93 9.89 -1.03
CA MET A 153 -10.92 8.83 -1.07
C MET A 153 -11.03 8.01 -2.36
N ALA A 154 -12.26 7.71 -2.82
CA ALA A 154 -12.51 6.95 -4.04
C ALA A 154 -12.03 7.74 -5.27
N TYR A 155 -12.31 9.02 -5.30
CA TYR A 155 -11.81 9.95 -6.31
C TYR A 155 -10.27 9.97 -6.37
N SER A 156 -9.59 9.99 -5.23
CA SER A 156 -8.12 9.93 -5.19
C SER A 156 -7.54 8.66 -5.83
N VAL A 157 -8.21 7.52 -5.66
CA VAL A 157 -7.83 6.26 -6.34
C VAL A 157 -8.13 6.35 -7.83
N ASP A 158 -9.30 6.88 -8.22
CA ASP A 158 -9.70 7.06 -9.62
C ASP A 158 -8.70 7.94 -10.39
N GLU A 159 -8.37 9.12 -9.85
CA GLU A 159 -7.33 9.97 -10.45
C GLU A 159 -5.99 9.24 -10.54
N SER A 160 -5.63 8.48 -9.51
CA SER A 160 -4.37 7.75 -9.51
C SER A 160 -4.29 6.62 -10.55
N VAL A 161 -5.43 6.04 -10.93
CA VAL A 161 -5.50 5.03 -12.00
C VAL A 161 -5.45 5.69 -13.38
N GLY A 162 -5.87 6.95 -13.50
CA GLY A 162 -5.91 7.71 -14.75
C GLY A 162 -4.59 8.39 -15.13
N LEU A 163 -3.60 8.42 -14.24
CA LEU A 163 -2.24 8.96 -14.47
C LEU A 163 -1.34 7.91 -15.14
#